data_AF-A0A1H7EJS8-F1
#
_entry.id   AF-A0A1H7EJS8-F1
#
_cell.length_a   1.000
_cell.length_b   1.000
_cell.length_c   1.000
_cell.angle_alpha   90.00
_cell.angle_beta   90.00
_cell.angle_gamma   90.00
#
_symmetry.space_group_name_H-M   'P 1'
#
loop_
_entity.id
_entity.type
_entity.pdbx_description
1 polymer ?
#
loop_
_entity_poly.entity_id
_entity_poly.type
_entity_poly.pdbx_seq_one_letter_code
_entity_poly.pdbx_strand_id
1 'polypeptide(L)'
;MKIRKVIKWAAVAVSIAMPLTVVNMVSAYVDNGSAMARASLIQTDVVRLALLAGDIRILPPADASALLARHGLNSPEALQTKIEVAQASFAQTRADVENTSRRVWRDTAIGFFA
;
A
#
# COMPACT_ATOMS: atom_id res chain seq x y z
N MET A 1 -50.09 -7.57 -10.88
CA MET A 1 -49.40 -7.05 -9.67
C MET A 1 -49.25 -5.54 -9.81
N LYS A 2 -49.83 -4.71 -8.93
CA LYS A 2 -49.91 -3.24 -9.12
C LYS A 2 -48.51 -2.60 -9.08
N ILE A 3 -48.17 -1.80 -10.10
CA ILE A 3 -46.91 -1.05 -10.27
C ILE A 3 -46.42 -0.37 -8.97
N ARG A 4 -47.34 0.16 -8.16
CA ARG A 4 -47.02 0.75 -6.83
C ARG A 4 -46.33 -0.20 -5.84
N LYS A 5 -46.60 -1.51 -5.89
CA LYS A 5 -45.89 -2.50 -5.05
C LYS A 5 -44.44 -2.67 -5.51
N VAL A 6 -44.20 -2.72 -6.82
CA VAL A 6 -42.85 -2.86 -7.40
C VAL A 6 -42.00 -1.63 -7.05
N ILE A 7 -42.57 -0.42 -7.17
CA ILE A 7 -41.88 0.83 -6.81
C ILE A 7 -41.52 0.88 -5.32
N LYS A 8 -42.41 0.42 -4.42
CA LYS A 8 -42.11 0.35 -2.99
C LYS A 8 -40.96 -0.62 -2.67
N TRP A 9 -40.97 -1.80 -3.28
CA TRP A 9 -39.87 -2.77 -3.09
C TRP A 9 -38.55 -2.26 -3.66
N ALA A 10 -38.57 -1.58 -4.80
CA ALA A 10 -37.40 -0.93 -5.38
C ALA A 10 -36.85 0.17 -4.45
N ALA A 11 -37.70 1.04 -3.91
CA ALA A 11 -37.28 2.10 -3.00
C ALA A 11 -36.66 1.57 -1.70
N VAL A 12 -37.21 0.49 -1.13
CA VAL A 12 -36.64 -0.18 0.04
C VAL A 12 -35.27 -0.79 -0.29
N ALA A 13 -35.13 -1.44 -1.44
CA ALA A 13 -33.86 -2.01 -1.88
C ALA A 13 -32.79 -0.91 -2.09
N VAL A 14 -33.15 0.20 -2.74
CA VAL A 14 -32.24 1.36 -2.96
C VAL A 14 -31.83 2.00 -1.63
N SER A 15 -32.77 2.19 -0.70
CA SER A 15 -32.49 2.80 0.60
C SER A 15 -31.57 1.96 1.49
N ILE A 16 -31.53 0.63 1.31
CA ILE A 16 -30.63 -0.27 2.04
C ILE A 16 -29.28 -0.40 1.30
N ALA A 17 -29.30 -0.41 -0.03
CA ALA A 17 -28.10 -0.58 -0.85
C ALA A 17 -27.21 0.68 -0.88
N MET A 18 -27.79 1.88 -0.89
CA MET A 18 -27.01 3.13 -0.96
C MET A 18 -26.08 3.35 0.24
N PRO A 19 -26.51 3.19 1.51
CA PRO A 19 -25.59 3.33 2.64
C PRO A 19 -24.45 2.31 2.62
N LEU A 20 -24.74 1.06 2.23
CA LEU A 20 -23.73 0.00 2.15
C LEU A 20 -22.70 0.25 1.04
N THR A 21 -23.13 0.77 -0.12
CA THR A 21 -22.22 1.13 -1.22
C THR A 21 -21.32 2.30 -0.85
N VAL A 22 -21.85 3.34 -0.18
CA VAL A 22 -21.06 4.47 0.32
C VAL A 22 -20.03 4.03 1.36
N VAL A 23 -20.42 3.19 2.34
CA VAL A 23 -19.50 2.66 3.35
C VAL A 23 -18.38 1.83 2.70
N ASN A 24 -18.72 0.96 1.74
CA ASN A 24 -17.72 0.18 1.00
C ASN A 24 -16.75 1.09 0.23
N MET A 25 -17.28 2.10 -0.46
CA MET A 25 -16.46 3.08 -1.18
C MET A 25 -15.49 3.79 -0.24
N VAL A 26 -15.97 4.35 0.87
CA VAL A 26 -15.12 5.04 1.86
C VAL A 26 -14.05 4.10 2.43
N SER A 27 -14.41 2.86 2.77
CA SER A 27 -13.42 1.88 3.25
C SER A 27 -12.34 1.59 2.21
N ALA A 28 -12.70 1.47 0.92
CA ALA A 28 -11.74 1.26 -0.15
C ALA A 28 -10.78 2.45 -0.30
N TYR A 29 -11.26 3.69 -0.19
CA TYR A 29 -10.40 4.88 -0.23
C TYR A 29 -9.43 4.94 0.94
N VAL A 30 -9.88 4.61 2.15
CA VAL A 30 -9.03 4.54 3.35
C VAL A 30 -7.97 3.46 3.20
N ASP A 31 -8.36 2.27 2.74
CA ASP A 31 -7.44 1.16 2.48
C ASP A 31 -6.37 1.56 1.47
N ASN A 32 -6.76 2.19 0.35
CA ASN A 32 -5.84 2.66 -0.68
C ASN A 32 -4.88 3.74 -0.15
N GLY A 33 -5.40 4.73 0.57
CA GLY A 33 -4.57 5.77 1.20
C GLY A 33 -3.54 5.17 2.17
N SER A 34 -3.94 4.18 2.97
CA SER A 34 -3.04 3.47 3.88
C SER A 34 -1.96 2.67 3.14
N ALA A 35 -2.33 2.01 2.03
CA ALA A 35 -1.41 1.25 1.20
C ALA A 35 -0.38 2.17 0.53
N MET A 36 -0.83 3.32 -0.01
CA MET A 36 0.05 4.33 -0.59
C MET A 36 1.03 4.91 0.44
N ALA A 37 0.56 5.19 1.66
CA ALA A 37 1.43 5.68 2.73
C ALA A 37 2.52 4.64 3.10
N ARG A 38 2.14 3.36 3.22
CA ARG A 38 3.10 2.27 3.46
C ARG A 38 4.11 2.15 2.32
N ALA A 39 3.65 2.22 1.06
CA ALA A 39 4.52 2.17 -0.11
C ALA A 39 5.59 3.28 -0.08
N SER A 40 5.19 4.50 0.25
CA SER A 40 6.09 5.65 0.35
C SER A 40 7.16 5.48 1.44
N LEU A 41 6.78 4.98 2.61
CA LEU A 41 7.71 4.70 3.70
C LEU A 41 8.74 3.62 3.31
N ILE A 42 8.27 2.52 2.72
CA ILE A 42 9.14 1.43 2.28
C ILE A 42 10.06 1.89 1.13
N GLN A 43 9.55 2.68 0.19
CA GLN A 43 10.37 3.25 -0.88
C GLN A 43 11.51 4.10 -0.32
N THR A 44 11.21 4.93 0.68
CA THR A 44 12.21 5.75 1.36
C THR A 44 13.29 4.88 2.02
N ASP A 45 12.89 3.78 2.66
CA ASP A 45 13.82 2.84 3.30
C ASP A 45 14.70 2.12 2.27
N VAL A 46 14.13 1.64 1.15
CA VAL A 46 14.89 1.03 0.05
C VAL A 46 15.93 1.99 -0.51
N VAL A 47 15.56 3.25 -0.76
CA VAL A 47 16.49 4.28 -1.25
C VAL A 47 17.61 4.51 -0.23
N ARG A 48 17.27 4.64 1.05
CA ARG A 48 18.25 4.84 2.11
C ARG A 48 19.24 3.68 2.21
N LEU A 49 18.76 2.44 2.13
CA LEU A 49 19.61 1.25 2.16
C LEU A 49 20.49 1.14 0.90
N ALA A 50 19.97 1.53 -0.27
CA ALA A 50 20.73 1.57 -1.51
C ALA A 50 21.86 2.61 -1.47
N LEU A 51 21.59 3.81 -0.91
CA LEU A 51 22.61 4.83 -0.68
C LEU A 51 23.69 4.33 0.29
N LEU A 52 23.28 3.71 1.40
CA LEU A 52 24.20 3.12 2.37
C LEU A 52 25.11 2.06 1.73
N ALA A 53 24.56 1.20 0.87
CA ALA A 53 25.34 0.22 0.11
C ALA A 53 26.31 0.87 -0.89
N GLY A 54 25.91 2.00 -1.49
CA GLY A 54 26.78 2.82 -2.31
C GLY A 54 27.97 3.36 -1.52
N ASP A 55 27.72 3.99 -0.38
CA ASP A 55 28.74 4.59 0.47
C ASP A 55 29.77 3.55 0.95
N ILE A 56 29.31 2.38 1.38
CA ILE A 56 30.16 1.28 1.86
C ILE A 56 31.12 0.76 0.79
N ARG A 57 30.72 0.79 -0.49
CA ARG A 57 31.57 0.33 -1.60
C ARG A 57 32.74 1.27 -1.90
N ILE A 58 32.63 2.53 -1.51
CA ILE A 58 33.60 3.59 -1.86
C ILE A 58 34.51 3.90 -0.67
N LEU A 59 34.04 3.63 0.56
CA LEU A 59 34.76 3.91 1.79
C LEU A 59 35.89 2.91 2.08
N PRO A 60 36.95 3.35 2.79
CA PRO A 60 37.91 2.44 3.39
C PRO A 60 37.23 1.43 4.34
N PRO A 61 37.77 0.20 4.50
CA PRO A 61 37.13 -0.86 5.29
C PRO A 61 36.81 -0.48 6.75
N ALA A 62 37.67 0.32 7.38
CA ALA A 62 37.46 0.80 8.75
C ALA A 62 36.28 1.76 8.85
N ASP A 63 36.17 2.71 7.91
CA ASP A 63 35.07 3.68 7.86
C ASP A 63 33.75 3.03 7.45
N ALA A 64 33.79 2.08 6.51
CA ALA A 64 32.64 1.28 6.13
C ALA A 64 32.08 0.46 7.31
N SER A 65 32.96 -0.14 8.12
CA SER A 65 32.56 -0.89 9.31
C SER A 65 31.94 0.02 10.38
N ALA A 66 32.50 1.22 10.59
CA ALA A 66 31.94 2.20 11.51
C ALA A 66 30.56 2.72 11.03
N LEU A 67 30.39 2.93 9.73
CA LEU A 67 29.13 3.32 9.12
C LEU A 67 28.06 2.22 9.31
N LEU A 68 28.39 0.97 9.00
CA LEU A 68 27.52 -0.18 9.23
C LEU A 68 27.09 -0.29 10.71
N ALA A 69 28.03 -0.14 11.64
CA ALA A 69 27.74 -0.18 13.07
C ALA A 69 26.76 0.92 13.52
N ARG A 70 26.86 2.14 12.97
CA ARG A 70 25.89 3.23 13.22
C ARG A 70 24.48 2.90 12.75
N HIS A 71 24.36 2.02 11.76
CA HIS A 71 23.09 1.50 11.25
C HIS A 71 22.65 0.18 11.93
N GLY A 72 23.36 -0.25 12.99
CA GLY A 72 23.07 -1.49 13.72
C GLY A 72 23.34 -2.75 12.89
N LEU A 73 24.24 -2.66 11.91
CA LEU A 73 24.61 -3.75 11.02
C LEU A 73 26.02 -4.24 11.36
N ASN A 74 26.14 -5.56 11.47
CA ASN A 74 27.40 -6.20 11.86
C ASN A 74 28.29 -6.54 10.65
N SER A 75 27.73 -6.55 9.44
CA SER A 75 28.47 -6.89 8.22
C SER A 75 27.80 -6.35 6.95
N PRO A 76 28.53 -6.26 5.82
CA PRO A 76 27.96 -5.95 4.51
C PRO A 76 26.91 -6.97 4.05
N GLU A 77 27.05 -8.25 4.42
CA GLU A 77 26.05 -9.28 4.12
C GLU A 77 24.74 -9.00 4.86
N ALA A 78 24.81 -8.53 6.12
CA ALA A 78 23.61 -8.13 6.86
C ALA A 78 22.89 -6.94 6.19
N LEU A 79 23.64 -6.01 5.58
CA LEU A 79 23.08 -4.94 4.77
C LEU A 79 22.39 -5.48 3.52
N GLN A 80 23.04 -6.39 2.80
CA GLN A 80 22.51 -7.00 1.59
C GLN A 80 21.19 -7.73 1.86
N THR A 81 21.13 -8.52 2.94
CA THR A 81 19.89 -9.19 3.38
C THR A 81 18.79 -8.17 3.67
N LYS A 82 19.09 -7.06 4.35
CA LYS A 82 18.09 -6.01 4.59
C LYS A 82 17.59 -5.37 3.30
N ILE A 83 18.47 -5.15 2.32
CA ILE A 83 18.10 -4.61 1.01
C ILE A 83 17.14 -5.57 0.30
N GLU A 84 17.44 -6.86 0.27
CA GLU A 84 16.59 -7.87 -0.36
C GLU A 84 15.20 -7.95 0.29
N VAL A 85 15.16 -7.93 1.62
CA VAL A 85 13.89 -7.91 2.38
C VAL A 85 13.10 -6.63 2.09
N ALA A 86 13.76 -5.47 2.04
CA ALA A 86 13.11 -4.20 1.74
C ALA A 86 12.58 -4.17 0.30
N GLN A 87 13.33 -4.71 -0.67
CA GLN A 87 12.89 -4.84 -2.06
C GLN A 87 11.70 -5.78 -2.22
N ALA A 88 11.71 -6.93 -1.55
CA ALA A 88 10.58 -7.86 -1.55
C ALA A 88 9.33 -7.20 -0.93
N SER A 89 9.50 -6.51 0.20
CA SER A 89 8.43 -5.76 0.86
C SER A 89 7.87 -4.65 -0.03
N PHE A 90 8.73 -3.97 -0.77
CA PHE A 90 8.34 -2.94 -1.73
C PHE A 90 7.51 -3.52 -2.88
N ALA A 91 7.95 -4.65 -3.46
CA ALA A 91 7.22 -5.33 -4.52
C ALA A 91 5.82 -5.79 -4.06
N GLN A 92 5.74 -6.36 -2.85
CA GLN A 92 4.46 -6.75 -2.25
C GLN A 92 3.55 -5.54 -2.01
N THR A 93 4.09 -4.46 -1.45
CA THR A 93 3.31 -3.26 -1.14
C THR A 93 2.80 -2.57 -2.41
N ARG A 94 3.57 -2.62 -3.50
CA ARG A 94 3.12 -2.14 -4.80
C ARG A 94 1.93 -2.94 -5.33
N ALA A 95 1.97 -4.27 -5.21
CA ALA A 95 0.83 -5.11 -5.58
C ALA A 95 -0.42 -4.81 -4.73
N ASP A 96 -0.24 -4.52 -3.43
CA ASP A 96 -1.34 -4.10 -2.55
C ASP A 96 -1.93 -2.74 -2.94
N VAL A 97 -1.12 -1.76 -3.31
CA VAL A 97 -1.60 -0.47 -3.84
C VAL A 97 -2.40 -0.66 -5.13
N GLU A 98 -1.93 -1.52 -6.04
CA GLU A 98 -2.65 -1.83 -7.27
C GLU A 98 -4.00 -2.53 -6.98
N ASN A 99 -4.03 -3.47 -6.02
CA ASN A 99 -5.24 -4.16 -5.61
C ASN A 99 -6.27 -3.22 -4.96
N THR A 100 -5.83 -2.39 -4.03
CA THR A 100 -6.70 -1.41 -3.34
C THR A 100 -7.17 -0.32 -4.30
N SER A 101 -6.34 0.13 -5.23
CA SER A 101 -6.74 1.06 -6.30
C SER A 101 -7.81 0.45 -7.22
N ARG A 102 -7.68 -0.83 -7.60
CA ARG A 102 -8.73 -1.55 -8.35
C ARG A 102 -10.03 -1.66 -7.57
N ARG A 103 -9.94 -1.89 -6.26
CA ARG A 103 -11.11 -1.94 -5.37
C ARG A 103 -11.81 -0.59 -5.30
N VAL A 104 -11.07 0.51 -5.14
CA VAL A 104 -11.61 1.87 -5.19
C VAL A 104 -12.34 2.12 -6.50
N TRP A 105 -11.73 1.77 -7.63
CA TRP A 105 -12.37 1.95 -8.94
C TRP A 105 -13.68 1.16 -9.05
N ARG A 106 -13.67 -0.11 -8.63
CA ARG A 106 -14.85 -0.97 -8.66
C ARG A 106 -15.96 -0.44 -7.74
N ASP A 107 -15.63 -0.08 -6.51
CA ASP A 107 -16.61 0.32 -5.51
C ASP A 107 -17.15 1.73 -5.82
N THR A 108 -16.33 2.61 -6.44
CA THR A 108 -16.77 3.90 -6.99
C THR A 108 -17.69 3.70 -8.19
N ALA A 109 -17.35 2.82 -9.14
CA ALA A 109 -18.22 2.52 -10.29
C ALA A 109 -19.58 1.99 -9.83
N ILE A 110 -19.62 1.05 -8.88
CA ILE A 110 -20.87 0.51 -8.33
C ILE A 110 -21.67 1.62 -7.62
N GLY A 111 -21.03 2.49 -6.85
CA GLY A 111 -21.68 3.63 -6.19
C GLY A 111 -22.22 4.70 -7.13
N PHE A 112 -21.63 4.86 -8.33
CA PHE A 112 -22.10 5.79 -9.37
C PHE A 112 -23.20 5.22 -10.28
N PHE A 113 -23.27 3.88 -10.43
CA PHE A 113 -24.26 3.20 -11.28
C PHE A 113 -25.47 2.62 -10.51
N ALA A 114 -25.55 2.79 -9.20
CA ALA A 114 -26.66 2.38 -8.33
C ALA A 114 -27.60 3.55 -7.99
#